data_AF-A0A1Q2U1F9-F1
#
_entry.id   AF-A0A1Q2U1F9-F1
#
_cell.length_a   1.000
_cell.length_b   1.000
_cell.length_c   1.000
_cell.angle_alpha   90.00
_cell.angle_beta   90.00
_cell.angle_gamma   90.00
#
_symmetry.space_group_name_H-M   'P 1'
#
loop_
_entity.id
_entity.type
_entity.pdbx_description
1 polymer ?
#
loop_
_entity_poly.entity_id
_entity_poly.type
_entity_poly.pdbx_seq_one_letter_code
_entity_poly.pdbx_strand_id
1 'polypeptide(L)'
;MLLSSAFVGYRKLKFWINEENQKKYEARKRLSQTIDELRRSIQNLNYQQQNLEQKVKLLEKQISSDSSRNTFLLSEFQERQQHLDKDKIQYSSSSDYVEPTPIQPSDPYQEAITAFNIQDRAFFQQNTYTYYLALDESTIDGETSAGAKRIVRFVDVDSARDALCLAIMVNSEYLIFPNFFSPYYDNLDQWLSDNQDIFQCHGQGIKVQLCQPGKVQYSQTQTWDLTESIILNLE
;
A
#
# COMPACT_ATOMS: atom_id res chain seq x y z
N MET A 1 -29.08 -60.50 -46.20
CA MET A 1 -29.29 -59.15 -45.62
C MET A 1 -28.57 -58.90 -44.28
N LEU A 2 -27.84 -59.87 -43.68
CA LEU A 2 -27.19 -59.71 -42.37
C LEU A 2 -25.75 -59.14 -42.43
N LEU A 3 -25.06 -59.25 -43.57
CA LEU A 3 -23.68 -58.78 -43.72
C LEU A 3 -23.56 -57.24 -43.85
N SER A 4 -24.60 -56.57 -44.36
CA SER A 4 -24.60 -55.12 -44.55
C SER A 4 -24.78 -54.34 -43.25
N SER A 5 -25.63 -54.81 -42.33
CA SER A 5 -25.86 -54.18 -41.03
C SER A 5 -24.65 -54.31 -40.09
N ALA A 6 -23.97 -55.46 -40.10
CA ALA A 6 -22.75 -55.69 -39.33
C ALA A 6 -21.60 -54.76 -39.77
N PHE A 7 -21.47 -54.50 -41.08
CA PHE A 7 -20.45 -53.61 -41.62
C PHE A 7 -20.69 -52.13 -41.25
N VAL A 8 -21.95 -51.70 -41.24
CA VAL A 8 -22.33 -50.35 -40.79
C VAL A 8 -22.10 -50.18 -39.28
N GLY A 9 -22.43 -51.19 -38.48
CA GLY A 9 -22.15 -51.21 -37.04
C GLY A 9 -20.66 -51.12 -36.72
N TYR A 10 -19.83 -51.89 -37.41
CA TYR A 10 -18.37 -51.86 -37.26
C TYR A 10 -17.77 -50.47 -37.58
N ARG A 11 -18.23 -49.83 -38.67
CA ARG A 11 -17.76 -48.47 -39.02
C ARG A 11 -18.13 -47.43 -37.97
N LYS A 12 -19.36 -47.49 -37.42
CA LYS A 12 -19.80 -46.58 -36.34
C LYS A 12 -18.96 -46.77 -35.07
N LEU A 13 -18.72 -48.02 -34.66
CA LEU A 13 -17.91 -48.32 -33.49
C LEU A 13 -16.47 -47.81 -33.66
N LYS A 14 -15.85 -48.04 -34.83
CA LYS A 14 -14.51 -47.54 -35.16
C LYS A 14 -14.44 -46.02 -35.12
N PHE A 15 -15.48 -45.33 -35.61
CA PHE A 15 -15.58 -43.88 -35.56
C PHE A 15 -15.65 -43.38 -34.10
N TRP A 16 -16.48 -43.98 -33.25
CA TRP A 16 -16.59 -43.60 -31.83
C TRP A 16 -15.30 -43.84 -31.05
N ILE A 17 -14.62 -44.97 -31.31
CA ILE A 17 -13.32 -45.26 -30.68
C ILE A 17 -12.29 -44.18 -31.07
N ASN A 18 -12.25 -43.77 -32.33
CA ASN A 18 -11.34 -42.71 -32.78
C ASN A 18 -11.67 -41.35 -32.14
N GLU A 19 -12.95 -40.99 -32.07
CA GLU A 19 -13.40 -39.73 -31.45
C GLU A 19 -13.04 -39.69 -29.96
N GLU A 20 -13.28 -40.79 -29.24
CA GLU A 20 -12.95 -40.91 -27.81
C GLU A 20 -11.43 -40.85 -27.58
N ASN A 21 -10.64 -41.50 -28.43
CA ASN A 21 -9.19 -41.42 -28.37
C ASN A 21 -8.67 -40.00 -28.64
N GLN A 22 -9.29 -39.28 -29.56
CA GLN A 22 -8.94 -37.88 -29.84
C GLN A 22 -9.27 -36.97 -28.66
N LYS A 23 -10.44 -37.14 -28.03
CA LYS A 23 -10.81 -36.41 -26.80
C LYS A 23 -9.81 -36.67 -25.68
N LYS A 24 -9.42 -37.93 -25.46
CA LYS A 24 -8.40 -38.30 -24.46
C LYS A 24 -7.04 -37.68 -24.77
N TYR A 25 -6.65 -37.63 -26.04
CA TYR A 25 -5.40 -37.00 -26.45
C TYR A 25 -5.40 -35.49 -26.15
N GLU A 26 -6.46 -34.77 -26.52
CA GLU A 26 -6.58 -33.34 -26.25
C GLU A 26 -6.63 -33.03 -24.74
N ALA A 27 -7.35 -33.85 -23.96
CA ALA A 27 -7.39 -33.72 -22.51
C ALA A 27 -5.99 -33.88 -21.89
N ARG A 28 -5.21 -34.89 -22.32
CA ARG A 28 -3.83 -35.10 -21.87
C ARG A 28 -2.91 -33.94 -22.26
N LYS A 29 -3.07 -33.41 -23.47
CA LYS A 29 -2.30 -32.27 -23.96
C LYS A 29 -2.54 -31.03 -23.10
N ARG A 30 -3.81 -30.70 -22.81
CA ARG A 30 -4.17 -29.58 -21.92
C ARG A 30 -3.60 -29.77 -20.52
N LEU A 31 -3.74 -30.96 -19.95
CA LEU A 31 -3.17 -31.29 -18.64
C LEU A 31 -1.65 -31.11 -18.62
N SER A 32 -0.95 -31.54 -19.66
CA SER A 32 0.50 -31.35 -19.79
C SER A 32 0.86 -29.86 -19.81
N GLN A 33 0.13 -29.04 -20.57
CA GLN A 33 0.35 -27.59 -20.62
C GLN A 33 0.16 -26.94 -19.25
N THR A 34 -0.93 -27.28 -18.55
CA THR A 34 -1.17 -26.77 -17.19
C THR A 34 -0.09 -27.19 -16.20
N ILE A 35 0.40 -28.43 -16.29
CA ILE A 35 1.52 -28.90 -15.46
C ILE A 35 2.80 -28.08 -15.72
N ASP A 36 3.10 -27.79 -16.99
CA ASP A 36 4.27 -26.99 -17.35
C ASP A 36 4.15 -25.53 -16.88
N GLU A 37 2.97 -24.93 -16.99
CA GLU A 37 2.68 -23.58 -16.47
C GLU A 37 2.81 -23.51 -14.94
N LEU A 38 2.25 -24.51 -14.24
CA LEU A 38 2.39 -24.62 -12.78
C LEU A 38 3.86 -24.80 -12.38
N ARG A 39 4.62 -25.61 -13.11
CA ARG A 39 6.04 -25.82 -12.84
C ARG A 39 6.85 -24.53 -12.99
N ARG A 40 6.58 -23.74 -14.04
CA ARG A 40 7.21 -22.42 -14.23
C ARG A 40 6.84 -21.45 -13.10
N SER A 41 5.58 -21.46 -12.68
CA SER A 41 5.09 -20.60 -11.59
C SER A 41 5.78 -20.95 -10.28
N ILE A 42 5.89 -22.24 -9.94
CA ILE A 42 6.62 -22.72 -8.75
C ILE A 42 8.10 -22.32 -8.80
N GLN A 43 8.75 -22.43 -9.95
CA GLN A 43 10.15 -22.00 -10.11
C GLN A 43 10.32 -20.50 -9.86
N ASN A 44 9.41 -19.68 -10.39
CA ASN A 44 9.44 -18.23 -10.19
C ASN A 44 9.22 -17.87 -8.71
N LEU A 45 8.24 -18.49 -8.06
CA LEU A 45 7.98 -18.29 -6.63
C LEU A 45 9.19 -18.66 -5.77
N ASN A 46 9.86 -19.78 -6.09
CA ASN A 46 11.06 -20.20 -5.38
C ASN A 46 12.21 -19.19 -5.54
N TYR A 47 12.39 -18.63 -6.75
CA TYR A 47 13.36 -17.56 -6.99
C TYR A 47 13.04 -16.29 -6.17
N GLN A 48 11.77 -15.89 -6.13
CA GLN A 48 11.34 -14.75 -5.31
C GLN A 48 11.58 -14.98 -3.82
N GLN A 49 11.28 -16.18 -3.32
CA GLN A 49 11.53 -16.57 -1.94
C GLN A 49 13.02 -16.46 -1.60
N GLN A 50 13.92 -17.00 -2.44
CA GLN A 50 15.36 -16.91 -2.21
C GLN A 50 15.87 -15.46 -2.17
N ASN A 51 15.33 -14.59 -3.03
CA ASN A 51 15.68 -13.17 -3.04
C ASN A 51 15.22 -12.48 -1.75
N LEU A 52 14.01 -12.78 -1.28
CA LEU A 52 13.50 -12.25 -0.01
C LEU A 52 14.35 -12.73 1.19
N GLU A 53 14.71 -14.01 1.24
CA GLU A 53 15.59 -14.55 2.28
C GLU A 53 16.96 -13.83 2.32
N GLN A 54 17.53 -13.51 1.16
CA GLN A 54 18.77 -12.74 1.08
C GLN A 54 18.61 -11.30 1.60
N LYS A 55 17.49 -10.64 1.26
CA LYS A 55 17.19 -9.28 1.77
C LYS A 55 17.00 -9.27 3.28
N VAL A 56 16.27 -10.24 3.83
CA VAL A 56 16.10 -10.39 5.29
C VAL A 56 17.46 -10.55 5.96
N LYS A 57 18.32 -11.43 5.44
CA LYS A 57 19.67 -11.64 5.98
C LYS A 57 20.55 -10.39 5.90
N LEU A 58 20.36 -9.55 4.89
CA LEU A 58 21.07 -8.27 4.76
C LEU A 58 20.58 -7.28 5.83
N LEU A 59 19.27 -7.16 6.02
CA LEU A 59 18.66 -6.29 7.02
C LEU A 59 19.05 -6.71 8.44
N GLU A 60 19.05 -8.01 8.75
CA GLU A 60 19.51 -8.54 10.05
C GLU A 60 20.96 -8.15 10.36
N LYS A 61 21.84 -8.17 9.34
CA LYS A 61 23.23 -7.70 9.49
C LYS A 61 23.30 -6.20 9.75
N GLN A 62 22.49 -5.40 9.05
CA GLN A 62 22.45 -3.94 9.25
C GLN A 62 21.96 -3.58 10.66
N ILE A 63 20.89 -4.21 11.13
CA ILE A 63 20.37 -4.02 12.49
C ILE A 63 21.45 -4.39 13.54
N SER A 64 22.18 -5.48 13.32
CA SER A 64 23.27 -5.88 14.22
C SER A 64 24.42 -4.86 14.24
N SER A 65 24.77 -4.27 13.10
CA SER A 65 25.79 -3.21 13.03
C SER A 65 25.31 -1.89 13.65
N ASP A 66 24.05 -1.53 13.48
CA ASP A 66 23.49 -0.29 14.02
C ASP A 66 23.26 -0.39 15.53
N SER A 67 22.87 -1.58 16.02
CA SER A 67 22.79 -1.85 17.45
C SER A 67 24.15 -1.74 18.14
N SER A 68 25.24 -2.21 17.52
CA SER A 68 26.58 -2.05 18.12
C SER A 68 27.09 -0.60 18.12
N ARG A 69 26.66 0.22 17.16
CA ARG A 69 26.90 1.68 17.15
C ARG A 69 26.07 2.41 18.21
N ASN A 70 24.80 2.04 18.41
CA ASN A 70 23.94 2.67 19.39
C ASN A 70 24.32 2.36 20.84
N THR A 71 24.88 1.17 21.13
CA THR A 71 25.43 0.89 22.47
C THR A 71 26.64 1.76 22.79
N PHE A 72 27.43 2.17 21.79
CA PHE A 72 28.61 3.02 21.97
C PHE A 72 28.22 4.48 22.26
N LEU A 73 27.18 5.00 21.59
CA LEU A 73 26.69 6.37 21.78
C LEU A 73 25.93 6.55 23.10
N LEU A 74 25.24 5.52 23.59
CA LEU A 74 24.51 5.61 24.87
C LEU A 74 25.47 5.72 26.07
N SER A 75 26.62 5.07 26.01
CA SER A 75 27.68 5.19 27.04
C SER A 75 28.30 6.59 27.07
N GLU A 76 28.53 7.22 25.90
CA GLU A 76 29.12 8.56 25.84
C GLU A 76 28.15 9.65 26.32
N PHE A 77 26.84 9.42 26.15
CA PHE A 77 25.80 10.35 26.62
C PHE A 77 25.55 10.26 28.13
N GLN A 78 25.70 9.07 28.73
CA GLN A 78 25.57 8.90 30.20
C GLN A 78 26.76 9.47 30.98
N GLU A 79 27.99 9.46 30.43
CA GLU A 79 29.14 10.10 31.08
C GLU A 79 29.03 11.63 31.13
N ARG A 80 28.42 12.27 30.12
CA ARG A 80 28.32 13.74 30.06
C ARG A 80 27.23 14.34 30.95
N GLN A 81 26.22 13.56 31.37
CA GLN A 81 25.16 14.06 32.27
C GLN A 81 25.51 14.02 33.76
N GLN A 82 26.62 13.39 34.18
CA GLN A 82 27.02 13.37 35.59
C GLN A 82 27.97 14.50 36.03
N HIS A 83 28.36 15.41 35.12
CA HIS A 83 29.37 16.44 35.43
C HIS A 83 28.95 17.90 35.23
N LEU A 84 27.68 18.21 34.95
CA LEU A 84 27.22 19.60 34.78
C LEU A 84 26.47 20.11 36.02
N ASP A 85 27.17 20.16 37.16
CA ASP A 85 26.75 21.01 38.28
C ASP A 85 27.98 21.43 39.10
N LYS A 86 28.86 22.23 38.47
CA LYS A 86 29.77 23.18 39.13
C LYS A 86 30.61 23.98 38.13
N ASP A 87 30.75 25.26 38.48
CA ASP A 87 31.81 26.19 38.11
C ASP A 87 31.65 27.06 36.84
N LYS A 88 31.21 28.30 37.12
CA LYS A 88 31.69 29.54 36.49
C LYS A 88 33.22 29.52 36.32
N ILE A 89 33.73 29.92 35.14
CA ILE A 89 34.86 30.86 34.94
C ILE A 89 35.03 31.16 33.43
N GLN A 90 35.45 32.40 33.14
CA GLN A 90 35.80 32.99 31.84
C GLN A 90 37.03 32.35 31.16
N TYR A 91 37.03 32.20 29.82
CA TYR A 91 37.86 32.95 28.83
C TYR A 91 37.94 32.25 27.45
N SER A 92 37.66 33.05 26.41
CA SER A 92 38.25 33.15 25.06
C SER A 92 38.59 31.93 24.17
N SER A 93 37.96 32.00 22.97
CA SER A 93 38.49 31.77 21.61
C SER A 93 39.13 30.42 21.25
N SER A 94 38.40 29.62 20.46
CA SER A 94 38.73 29.25 19.06
C SER A 94 37.97 27.97 18.68
N SER A 95 37.82 27.77 17.36
CA SER A 95 37.31 26.60 16.65
C SER A 95 35.90 26.78 16.10
N ASP A 96 35.86 26.81 14.76
CA ASP A 96 34.70 26.80 13.88
C ASP A 96 33.69 25.73 14.30
N TYR A 97 32.66 26.16 15.03
CA TYR A 97 31.42 25.40 15.12
C TYR A 97 30.57 25.80 13.92
N VAL A 98 30.46 24.88 12.97
CA VAL A 98 29.32 24.87 12.05
C VAL A 98 28.10 24.69 12.93
N GLU A 99 27.39 25.79 13.17
CA GLU A 99 26.08 25.80 13.79
C GLU A 99 25.22 24.77 13.02
N PRO A 100 24.65 23.74 13.68
CA PRO A 100 23.67 22.92 13.03
C PRO A 100 22.53 23.85 12.65
N THR A 101 22.35 24.05 11.35
CA THR A 101 21.23 24.77 10.75
C THR A 101 19.98 24.43 11.56
N PRO A 102 19.19 25.41 12.03
CA PRO A 102 17.96 25.13 12.75
C PRO A 102 17.16 24.15 11.89
N ILE A 103 16.91 22.96 12.42
CA ILE A 103 15.99 22.01 11.78
C ILE A 103 14.67 22.77 11.72
N GLN A 104 14.39 23.28 10.53
CA GLN A 104 13.17 24.01 10.24
C GLN A 104 12.03 23.07 10.68
N PRO A 105 11.07 23.53 11.51
CA PRO A 105 9.99 22.67 11.94
C PRO A 105 9.30 22.17 10.66
N SER A 106 9.41 20.86 10.42
CA SER A 106 8.78 20.22 9.27
C SER A 106 7.30 20.51 9.34
N ASP A 107 6.71 20.93 8.23
CA ASP A 107 5.27 21.10 8.12
C ASP A 107 4.58 19.78 8.54
N PRO A 108 3.69 19.77 9.56
CA PRO A 108 3.00 18.56 9.99
C PRO A 108 2.23 17.86 8.87
N TYR A 109 1.75 18.60 7.87
CA TYR A 109 1.13 18.03 6.67
C TYR A 109 2.16 17.24 5.87
N GLN A 110 3.35 17.81 5.67
CA GLN A 110 4.45 17.17 4.96
C GLN A 110 5.01 15.96 5.71
N GLU A 111 5.02 16.00 7.03
CA GLU A 111 5.41 14.87 7.88
C GLU A 111 4.45 13.68 7.68
N ALA A 112 3.13 13.93 7.68
CA ALA A 112 2.14 12.89 7.44
C ALA A 112 2.22 12.29 6.03
N ILE A 113 2.43 13.13 5.00
CA ILE A 113 2.67 12.68 3.63
C ILE A 113 3.94 11.83 3.54
N THR A 114 5.01 12.27 4.20
CA THR A 114 6.29 11.54 4.25
C THR A 114 6.10 10.18 4.92
N ALA A 115 5.41 10.14 6.07
CA ALA A 115 5.07 8.91 6.78
C ALA A 115 4.27 7.94 5.90
N PHE A 116 3.29 8.42 5.14
CA PHE A 116 2.56 7.60 4.17
C PHE A 116 3.49 7.04 3.09
N ASN A 117 4.33 7.88 2.48
CA ASN A 117 5.18 7.50 1.36
C ASN A 117 6.26 6.48 1.72
N ILE A 118 6.73 6.49 2.98
CA ILE A 118 7.63 5.46 3.51
C ILE A 118 6.90 4.29 4.18
N GLN A 119 5.55 4.32 4.18
CA GLN A 119 4.68 3.34 4.82
C GLN A 119 4.98 3.14 6.32
N ASP A 120 5.25 4.25 7.02
CA ASP A 120 5.54 4.24 8.46
C ASP A 120 4.31 3.86 9.26
N ARG A 121 4.22 2.58 9.63
CA ARG A 121 3.10 2.06 10.40
C ARG A 121 3.02 2.66 11.80
N ALA A 122 4.16 2.96 12.41
CA ALA A 122 4.21 3.45 13.78
C ALA A 122 3.58 4.84 13.86
N PHE A 123 3.83 5.69 12.87
CA PHE A 123 3.22 7.02 12.77
C PHE A 123 1.69 6.97 12.87
N PHE A 124 1.02 6.15 12.03
CA PHE A 124 -0.45 6.08 12.01
C PHE A 124 -1.05 5.28 13.18
N GLN A 125 -0.31 4.34 13.77
CA GLN A 125 -0.77 3.57 14.94
C GLN A 125 -0.64 4.36 16.25
N GLN A 126 0.38 5.22 16.36
CA GLN A 126 0.60 6.07 17.53
C GLN A 126 -0.29 7.31 17.51
N ASN A 127 -0.78 7.71 16.33
CA ASN A 127 -1.70 8.81 16.21
C ASN A 127 -3.06 8.43 16.83
N THR A 128 -3.43 9.09 17.93
CA THR A 128 -4.62 8.76 18.73
C THR A 128 -5.92 9.00 17.97
N TYR A 129 -5.88 9.73 16.86
CA TYR A 129 -7.03 10.15 16.07
C TYR A 129 -7.00 9.58 14.66
N THR A 130 -6.64 8.30 14.51
CA THR A 130 -6.72 7.56 13.25
C THR A 130 -8.06 6.85 13.13
N TYR A 131 -8.79 7.12 12.05
CA TYR A 131 -10.06 6.50 11.69
C TYR A 131 -9.91 5.66 10.43
N TYR A 132 -10.56 4.50 10.39
CA TYR A 132 -10.59 3.62 9.24
C TYR A 132 -11.88 3.88 8.47
N LEU A 133 -11.76 4.31 7.22
CA LEU A 133 -12.89 4.81 6.43
C LEU A 133 -13.18 3.90 5.24
N ALA A 134 -14.45 3.57 5.04
CA ALA A 134 -14.98 2.94 3.83
C ALA A 134 -15.89 3.90 3.07
N LEU A 135 -16.05 3.71 1.76
CA LEU A 135 -16.98 4.52 0.99
C LEU A 135 -18.43 4.26 1.41
N ASP A 136 -19.19 5.33 1.56
CA ASP A 136 -20.64 5.27 1.67
C ASP A 136 -21.23 5.15 0.26
N GLU A 137 -21.92 4.06 -0.03
CA GLU A 137 -22.54 3.80 -1.34
C GLU A 137 -23.66 4.79 -1.69
N SER A 138 -24.05 5.69 -0.78
CA SER A 138 -24.98 6.79 -1.02
C SER A 138 -24.37 7.99 -1.78
N THR A 139 -23.45 7.72 -2.71
CA THR A 139 -22.82 8.74 -3.55
C THR A 139 -23.85 9.36 -4.49
N ILE A 140 -24.09 10.66 -4.35
CA ILE A 140 -24.83 11.43 -5.37
C ILE A 140 -23.82 11.79 -6.46
N ASP A 141 -23.74 10.92 -7.47
CA ASP A 141 -23.03 11.24 -8.70
C ASP A 141 -23.90 12.25 -9.47
N GLY A 142 -23.50 13.52 -9.40
CA GLY A 142 -24.28 14.60 -9.98
C GLY A 142 -24.08 14.68 -11.48
N GLU A 143 -24.89 13.97 -12.28
CA GLU A 143 -25.16 14.44 -13.64
C GLU A 143 -26.11 15.63 -13.54
N THR A 144 -25.58 16.85 -13.55
CA THR A 144 -26.36 18.01 -13.98
C THR A 144 -25.49 18.96 -14.77
N SER A 145 -26.02 19.37 -15.90
CA SER A 145 -25.51 20.25 -16.95
C SER A 145 -25.18 21.68 -16.50
N ALA A 146 -24.71 21.85 -15.26
CA ALA A 146 -24.40 23.12 -14.62
C ALA A 146 -23.39 22.97 -13.45
N GLY A 147 -22.29 22.24 -13.64
CA GLY A 147 -21.13 22.31 -12.73
C GLY A 147 -21.36 21.79 -11.30
N ALA A 148 -22.14 20.72 -11.12
CA ALA A 148 -22.29 20.08 -9.82
C ALA A 148 -20.98 19.39 -9.39
N LYS A 149 -20.54 19.65 -8.15
CA LYS A 149 -19.42 18.95 -7.51
C LYS A 149 -19.90 17.60 -6.98
N ARG A 150 -19.15 16.53 -7.25
CA ARG A 150 -19.35 15.21 -6.65
C ARG A 150 -19.21 15.32 -5.13
N ILE A 151 -20.20 14.81 -4.39
CA ILE A 151 -20.11 14.70 -2.92
C ILE A 151 -19.65 13.28 -2.61
N VAL A 152 -18.41 13.15 -2.14
CA VAL A 152 -17.88 11.87 -1.67
C VAL A 152 -18.11 11.75 -0.17
N ARG A 153 -18.70 10.63 0.24
CA ARG A 153 -18.99 10.32 1.64
C ARG A 153 -18.30 9.03 2.06
N PHE A 154 -17.89 8.97 3.32
CA PHE A 154 -17.29 7.81 3.94
C PHE A 154 -17.97 7.49 5.26
N VAL A 155 -17.89 6.23 5.66
CA VAL A 155 -18.34 5.74 6.97
C VAL A 155 -17.16 5.16 7.74
N ASP A 156 -17.20 5.30 9.06
CA ASP A 156 -16.25 4.65 9.96
C ASP A 156 -16.44 3.14 9.93
N VAL A 157 -15.34 2.41 9.88
CA VAL A 157 -15.29 0.95 10.03
C VAL A 157 -14.32 0.56 11.14
N ASP A 158 -14.56 -0.56 11.80
CA ASP A 158 -13.75 -0.99 12.95
C ASP A 158 -12.38 -1.59 12.55
N SER A 159 -12.18 -1.84 11.25
CA SER A 159 -11.12 -2.72 10.76
C SER A 159 -10.34 -2.06 9.62
N ALA A 160 -9.02 -1.98 9.82
CA ALA A 160 -8.08 -1.55 8.78
C ALA A 160 -8.11 -2.44 7.53
N ARG A 161 -8.65 -3.67 7.61
CA ARG A 161 -8.78 -4.55 6.44
C ARG A 161 -9.88 -4.08 5.51
N ASP A 162 -10.96 -3.54 6.08
CA ASP A 162 -12.21 -3.24 5.37
C ASP A 162 -12.28 -1.76 4.95
N ALA A 163 -11.36 -0.93 5.45
CA ALA A 163 -11.22 0.45 5.05
C ALA A 163 -10.48 0.62 3.72
N LEU A 164 -10.98 1.56 2.92
CA LEU A 164 -10.31 2.08 1.71
C LEU A 164 -9.32 3.19 2.06
N CYS A 165 -9.63 3.98 3.09
CA CYS A 165 -8.88 5.14 3.48
C CYS A 165 -8.64 5.22 4.99
N LEU A 166 -7.69 6.06 5.38
CA LEU A 166 -7.41 6.45 6.74
C LEU A 166 -7.70 7.94 6.87
N ALA A 167 -8.41 8.36 7.91
CA ALA A 167 -8.45 9.77 8.29
C ALA A 167 -7.60 9.99 9.53
N ILE A 168 -6.72 11.00 9.50
CA ILE A 168 -5.94 11.41 10.67
C ILE A 168 -6.11 12.90 10.94
N MET A 169 -6.08 13.28 12.21
CA MET A 169 -6.12 14.68 12.61
C MET A 169 -4.71 15.29 12.61
N VAL A 170 -4.50 16.32 11.80
CA VAL A 170 -3.26 17.11 11.74
C VAL A 170 -3.64 18.58 11.83
N ASN A 171 -3.09 19.31 12.81
CA ASN A 171 -3.37 20.75 13.01
C ASN A 171 -4.87 21.11 13.06
N SER A 172 -5.71 20.25 13.65
CA SER A 172 -7.17 20.40 13.75
C SER A 172 -7.95 20.21 12.44
N GLU A 173 -7.31 19.72 11.39
CA GLU A 173 -7.95 19.28 10.16
C GLU A 173 -7.85 17.76 10.02
N TYR A 174 -8.86 17.13 9.42
CA TYR A 174 -8.80 15.71 9.10
C TYR A 174 -8.37 15.52 7.65
N LEU A 175 -7.24 14.83 7.51
CA LEU A 175 -6.64 14.49 6.23
C LEU A 175 -6.94 13.04 5.89
N ILE A 176 -7.33 12.78 4.64
CA ILE A 176 -7.59 11.43 4.15
C ILE A 176 -6.40 10.88 3.38
N PHE A 177 -6.03 9.64 3.69
CA PHE A 177 -4.92 8.89 3.08
C PHE A 177 -5.44 7.58 2.51
N PRO A 178 -4.89 7.08 1.39
CA PRO A 178 -5.12 5.69 0.97
C PRO A 178 -4.73 4.71 2.09
N ASN A 179 -5.46 3.61 2.22
CA ASN A 179 -5.16 2.64 3.27
C ASN A 179 -4.12 1.60 2.84
N PHE A 180 -2.84 1.91 3.09
CA PHE A 180 -1.73 0.99 2.85
C PHE A 180 -1.63 -0.18 3.85
N PHE A 181 -2.49 -0.22 4.87
CA PHE A 181 -2.64 -1.39 5.74
C PHE A 181 -3.58 -2.44 5.17
N SER A 182 -4.38 -2.10 4.16
CA SER A 182 -5.33 -3.02 3.54
C SER A 182 -4.58 -4.14 2.81
N PRO A 183 -5.00 -5.41 2.94
CA PRO A 183 -4.42 -6.50 2.15
C PRO A 183 -4.72 -6.37 0.65
N TYR A 184 -5.58 -5.43 0.25
CA TYR A 184 -5.94 -5.16 -1.12
C TYR A 184 -5.31 -3.88 -1.66
N TYR A 185 -4.31 -3.31 -0.97
CA TYR A 185 -3.67 -2.04 -1.36
C TYR A 185 -3.19 -2.03 -2.81
N ASP A 186 -2.55 -3.13 -3.27
CA ASP A 186 -2.09 -3.27 -4.66
C ASP A 186 -3.23 -3.24 -5.69
N ASN A 187 -4.48 -3.52 -5.27
CA ASN A 187 -5.66 -3.49 -6.13
C ASN A 187 -6.45 -2.18 -5.99
N LEU A 188 -6.07 -1.27 -5.09
CA LEU A 188 -6.73 0.02 -4.94
C LEU A 188 -6.45 0.95 -6.14
N ASP A 189 -5.51 0.62 -7.02
CA ASP A 189 -5.11 1.41 -8.20
C ASP A 189 -6.29 1.90 -9.05
N GLN A 190 -7.23 1.01 -9.35
CA GLN A 190 -8.40 1.35 -10.15
C GLN A 190 -9.24 2.40 -9.43
N TRP A 191 -9.46 2.19 -8.13
CA TRP A 191 -10.21 3.12 -7.30
C TRP A 191 -9.49 4.47 -7.17
N LEU A 192 -8.18 4.48 -6.92
CA LEU A 192 -7.39 5.72 -6.85
C LEU A 192 -7.44 6.49 -8.18
N SER A 193 -7.41 5.77 -9.32
CA SER A 193 -7.50 6.35 -10.66
C SER A 193 -8.86 6.97 -10.95
N ASP A 194 -9.94 6.33 -10.46
CA ASP A 194 -11.32 6.81 -10.63
C ASP A 194 -11.67 7.95 -9.66
N ASN A 195 -10.80 8.23 -8.67
CA ASN A 195 -11.04 9.18 -7.58
C ASN A 195 -9.88 10.19 -7.40
N GLN A 196 -9.29 10.63 -8.51
CA GLN A 196 -8.21 11.63 -8.53
C GLN A 196 -8.62 13.01 -7.98
N ASP A 197 -9.92 13.25 -7.82
CA ASP A 197 -10.49 14.43 -7.17
C ASP A 197 -10.33 14.40 -5.63
N ILE A 198 -9.99 13.26 -5.04
CA ILE A 198 -9.88 13.07 -3.58
C ILE A 198 -8.45 13.26 -3.09
N PHE A 199 -7.46 12.67 -3.76
CA PHE A 199 -6.03 12.77 -3.43
C PHE A 199 -5.21 12.82 -4.71
N GLN A 200 -4.02 13.42 -4.66
CA GLN A 200 -3.06 13.40 -5.75
C GLN A 200 -2.01 12.35 -5.43
N CYS A 201 -1.95 11.31 -6.27
CA CYS A 201 -1.02 10.21 -6.13
C CYS A 201 -0.18 10.04 -7.40
N HIS A 202 1.06 9.58 -7.23
CA HIS A 202 1.95 9.13 -8.29
C HIS A 202 2.27 7.64 -8.13
N GLY A 203 2.60 6.99 -9.25
CA GLY A 203 2.93 5.56 -9.26
C GLY A 203 1.70 4.66 -9.36
N GLN A 204 1.95 3.35 -9.42
CA GLN A 204 0.93 2.30 -9.57
C GLN A 204 1.34 1.07 -8.74
N GLY A 205 0.35 0.34 -8.24
CA GLY A 205 0.48 -0.87 -7.45
C GLY A 205 1.21 -0.64 -6.13
N ILE A 206 2.26 -1.42 -5.90
CA ILE A 206 3.03 -1.42 -4.63
C ILE A 206 3.73 -0.07 -4.35
N LYS A 207 3.81 0.83 -5.33
CA LYS A 207 4.52 2.12 -5.23
C LYS A 207 3.60 3.33 -5.46
N VAL A 208 2.41 3.32 -4.89
CA VAL A 208 1.60 4.54 -4.77
C VAL A 208 2.28 5.51 -3.80
N GLN A 209 2.62 6.69 -4.30
CA GLN A 209 3.14 7.83 -3.54
C GLN A 209 2.07 8.91 -3.48
N LEU A 210 1.72 9.35 -2.28
CA LEU A 210 0.82 10.48 -2.07
C LEU A 210 1.62 11.78 -2.20
N CYS A 211 1.14 12.68 -3.05
CA CYS A 211 1.65 14.03 -3.18
C CYS A 211 0.87 14.99 -2.31
N GLN A 212 -0.46 14.84 -2.31
CA GLN A 212 -1.35 15.71 -1.54
C GLN A 212 -2.58 14.93 -1.06
N PRO A 213 -2.89 14.96 0.25
CA PRO A 213 -4.10 14.36 0.81
C PRO A 213 -5.32 15.24 0.56
N GLY A 214 -6.49 14.61 0.50
CA GLY A 214 -7.77 15.32 0.58
C GLY A 214 -8.10 15.72 2.01
N LYS A 215 -9.09 16.60 2.17
CA LYS A 215 -9.62 16.99 3.48
C LYS A 215 -11.05 16.50 3.66
N VAL A 216 -11.31 15.95 4.83
CA VAL A 216 -12.64 15.46 5.22
C VAL A 216 -13.13 16.16 6.48
N GLN A 217 -14.45 16.19 6.65
CA GLN A 217 -15.09 16.67 7.86
C GLN A 217 -16.13 15.66 8.33
N TYR A 218 -16.17 15.43 9.63
CA TYR A 218 -17.20 14.60 10.23
C TYR A 218 -18.54 15.36 10.26
N SER A 219 -19.54 14.78 9.63
CA SER A 219 -20.90 15.30 9.51
C SER A 219 -21.74 14.95 10.74
N GLN A 220 -22.87 15.65 10.90
CA GLN A 220 -23.83 15.37 11.97
C GLN A 220 -24.56 14.03 11.79
N THR A 221 -24.50 13.44 10.59
CA THR A 221 -25.14 12.16 10.25
C THR A 221 -24.22 10.95 10.44
N GLN A 222 -23.11 11.11 11.18
CA GLN A 222 -22.09 10.07 11.40
C GLN A 222 -21.38 9.62 10.12
N THR A 223 -21.31 10.49 9.11
CA THR A 223 -20.55 10.28 7.87
C THR A 223 -19.39 11.25 7.80
N TRP A 224 -18.35 10.91 7.06
CA TRP A 224 -17.27 11.82 6.70
C TRP A 224 -17.50 12.33 5.29
N ASP A 225 -17.49 13.63 5.10
CA ASP A 225 -17.72 14.24 3.79
C ASP A 225 -16.42 14.90 3.30
N LEU A 226 -16.09 14.73 2.03
CA LEU A 226 -14.96 15.42 1.38
C LEU A 226 -15.25 16.92 1.29
N THR A 227 -14.41 17.76 1.92
CA THR A 227 -14.61 19.21 1.96
C THR A 227 -13.79 19.96 0.90
N GLU A 228 -12.59 19.47 0.59
CA GLU A 228 -11.72 20.03 -0.43
C GLU A 228 -11.26 18.92 -1.38
N SER A 229 -11.68 19.02 -2.64
CA SER A 229 -11.14 18.24 -3.74
C SER A 229 -9.79 18.83 -4.16
N ILE A 230 -8.84 17.99 -4.55
CA ILE A 230 -7.61 18.50 -5.16
C ILE A 230 -7.93 18.91 -6.58
N ILE A 231 -7.67 20.17 -6.91
CA ILE A 231 -7.83 20.66 -8.28
C ILE A 231 -6.74 20.00 -9.11
N LEU A 232 -7.13 19.08 -9.99
CA LEU A 232 -6.23 18.53 -11.00
C LEU A 232 -5.82 19.66 -11.94
N ASN A 233 -4.59 20.16 -11.79
CA ASN A 233 -3.96 20.94 -12.84
C ASN A 233 -3.66 19.96 -13.99
N LEU A 234 -4.61 19.85 -14.92
CA LEU A 234 -4.39 19.23 -16.22
C LEU A 234 -3.46 20.15 -17.02
N GLU A 235 -2.15 19.92 -16.94
CA GLU A 235 -1.19 20.40 -17.93
C GLU A 235 -1.23 19.53 -19.19
#